data_AF-A0A2S8EVL7-F1
#
_entry.id   AF-A0A2S8EVL7-F1
#
_cell.length_a   1.000
_cell.length_b   1.000
_cell.length_c   1.000
_cell.angle_alpha   90.00
_cell.angle_beta   90.00
_cell.angle_gamma   90.00
#
_symmetry.space_group_name_H-M   'P 1'
#
loop_
_entity.id
_entity.type
_entity.pdbx_description
1 polymer ?
#
loop_
_entity_poly.entity_id
_entity_poly.type
_entity_poly.pdbx_seq_one_letter_code
_entity_poly.pdbx_strand_id
1 'polypeptide(L)'
;MAREAGWSEDPRLAFSLFALARLAQPGEGAQGLAMLAQAGAIYRGQPDAALHAAHVEMHLAAHALALGRLETAGRLAARNLDIAARTESAGLLASLMMIRAEVLERTGRPAEARAVRLDSLGWARYALGSDRAARERLAEIAALAPPLQRAEAE
;
A
#
# COMPACT_ATOMS: atom_id res chain seq x y z
N MET A 1 -15.27 -3.87 -28.46
CA MET A 1 -15.73 -5.19 -27.97
C MET A 1 -15.83 -5.31 -26.44
N ALA A 2 -14.87 -4.90 -25.58
CA ALA A 2 -15.10 -4.86 -24.11
C ALA A 2 -15.73 -3.55 -23.60
N ARG A 3 -15.35 -2.40 -24.17
CA ARG A 3 -15.89 -1.07 -23.78
C ARG A 3 -17.35 -0.84 -24.20
N GLU A 4 -17.82 -1.49 -25.25
CA GLU A 4 -19.17 -1.33 -25.80
C GLU A 4 -20.25 -2.09 -25.02
N ALA A 5 -19.86 -3.01 -24.13
CA ALA A 5 -20.78 -3.81 -23.34
C ALA A 5 -21.01 -3.28 -21.91
N GLY A 6 -20.42 -2.13 -21.54
CA GLY A 6 -20.48 -1.58 -20.18
C GLY A 6 -19.49 -2.23 -19.18
N TRP A 7 -18.58 -3.09 -19.65
CA TRP A 7 -17.69 -3.87 -18.76
C TRP A 7 -16.51 -3.05 -18.21
N SER A 8 -16.35 -1.82 -18.67
CA SER A 8 -15.34 -0.87 -18.20
C SER A 8 -15.45 -0.58 -16.69
N GLU A 9 -16.63 -0.80 -16.12
CA GLU A 9 -16.95 -0.56 -14.71
C GLU A 9 -17.03 -1.86 -13.90
N ASP A 10 -16.77 -3.05 -14.47
CA ASP A 10 -16.95 -4.33 -13.79
C ASP A 10 -15.89 -4.57 -12.66
N PRO A 11 -16.31 -4.81 -11.39
CA PRO A 11 -15.39 -5.16 -10.30
C PRO A 11 -14.47 -6.37 -10.58
N ARG A 12 -14.91 -7.33 -11.40
CA ARG A 12 -14.11 -8.51 -11.78
C ARG A 12 -12.94 -8.13 -12.69
N LEU A 13 -13.11 -7.11 -13.53
CA LEU A 13 -12.02 -6.54 -14.33
C LEU A 13 -11.00 -5.87 -13.41
N ALA A 14 -11.46 -5.09 -12.42
CA ALA A 14 -10.60 -4.46 -11.44
C ALA A 14 -9.78 -5.49 -10.65
N PHE A 15 -10.39 -6.60 -10.23
CA PHE A 15 -9.69 -7.70 -9.57
C PHE A 15 -8.63 -8.33 -10.47
N SER A 16 -8.95 -8.60 -11.74
CA SER A 16 -8.00 -9.17 -12.71
C SER A 16 -6.79 -8.25 -12.93
N LEU A 17 -7.03 -6.94 -13.11
CA LEU A 17 -5.98 -5.94 -13.24
C LEU A 17 -5.09 -5.87 -11.99
N PHE A 18 -5.71 -5.90 -10.80
CA PHE A 18 -4.99 -5.92 -9.54
C PHE A 18 -4.11 -7.17 -9.38
N ALA A 19 -4.63 -8.34 -9.72
CA ALA A 19 -3.89 -9.60 -9.66
C ALA A 19 -2.73 -9.61 -10.65
N LEU A 20 -2.94 -9.17 -11.89
CA LEU A 20 -1.89 -9.06 -12.91
C LEU A 20 -0.79 -8.08 -12.50
N ALA A 21 -1.15 -6.94 -11.90
CA ALA A 21 -0.17 -5.98 -11.42
C ALA A 21 0.76 -6.56 -10.35
N ARG A 22 0.24 -7.47 -9.49
CA ARG A 22 1.04 -8.15 -8.46
C ARG A 22 1.96 -9.24 -9.03
N LEU A 23 1.70 -9.71 -10.25
CA LEU A 23 2.50 -10.71 -10.95
C LEU A 23 3.50 -10.09 -11.95
N ALA A 24 3.44 -8.77 -12.14
CA ALA A 24 4.30 -8.03 -13.05
C ALA A 24 5.78 -8.27 -12.69
N GLN A 25 6.59 -8.56 -13.72
CA GLN A 25 8.02 -8.79 -13.55
C GLN A 25 8.76 -7.47 -13.25
N PRO A 26 10.00 -7.50 -12.72
CA PRO A 26 10.76 -6.29 -12.38
C PRO A 26 10.88 -5.27 -13.53
N GLY A 27 10.92 -5.72 -14.80
CA GLY A 27 10.96 -4.85 -15.98
C GLY A 27 9.60 -4.26 -16.40
N GLU A 28 8.49 -4.74 -15.83
CA GLU A 28 7.11 -4.37 -16.21
C GLU A 28 6.48 -3.38 -15.23
N GLY A 29 7.28 -2.76 -14.36
CA GLY A 29 6.79 -1.92 -13.26
C GLY A 29 5.85 -0.79 -13.70
N ALA A 30 6.10 -0.16 -14.86
CA ALA A 30 5.23 0.88 -15.40
C ALA A 30 3.85 0.33 -15.83
N GLN A 31 3.82 -0.87 -16.41
CA GLN A 31 2.58 -1.54 -16.80
C GLN A 31 1.81 -2.01 -15.56
N GLY A 32 2.50 -2.58 -14.57
CA GLY A 32 1.93 -2.93 -13.26
C GLY A 32 1.28 -1.72 -12.58
N LEU A 33 1.95 -0.57 -12.60
CA LEU A 33 1.43 0.67 -12.04
C LEU A 33 0.17 1.17 -12.79
N ALA A 34 0.17 1.09 -14.12
CA ALA A 34 -1.00 1.43 -14.93
C ALA A 34 -2.19 0.51 -14.62
N MET A 35 -1.95 -0.80 -14.46
CA MET A 35 -2.98 -1.77 -14.06
C MET A 35 -3.55 -1.45 -12.66
N LEU A 36 -2.71 -1.11 -11.68
CA LEU A 36 -3.17 -0.66 -10.37
C LEU A 36 -4.01 0.62 -10.45
N ALA A 37 -3.55 1.62 -11.21
CA ALA A 37 -4.28 2.87 -11.38
C ALA A 37 -5.67 2.64 -11.99
N GLN A 38 -5.75 1.77 -13.00
CA GLN A 38 -7.01 1.40 -13.64
C GLN A 38 -7.92 0.61 -12.70
N ALA A 39 -7.40 -0.39 -11.97
CA ALA A 39 -8.16 -1.14 -10.98
C ALA A 39 -8.75 -0.22 -9.91
N GLY A 40 -7.95 0.73 -9.40
CA GLY A 40 -8.39 1.71 -8.40
C GLY A 40 -9.46 2.66 -8.93
N ALA A 41 -9.39 3.05 -10.20
CA ALA A 41 -10.43 3.86 -10.82
C ALA A 41 -11.76 3.12 -10.90
N ILE A 42 -11.74 1.84 -11.28
CA ILE A 42 -12.94 1.00 -11.33
C ILE A 42 -13.54 0.83 -9.93
N TYR A 43 -12.74 0.43 -8.92
CA TYR A 43 -13.26 0.24 -7.57
C TYR A 43 -13.81 1.52 -6.94
N ARG A 44 -13.24 2.71 -7.21
CA ARG A 44 -13.80 3.97 -6.70
C ARG A 44 -15.16 4.33 -7.29
N GLY A 45 -15.49 3.80 -8.46
CA GLY A 45 -16.81 3.95 -9.07
C GLY A 45 -17.88 3.03 -8.46
N GLN A 46 -17.50 2.13 -7.55
CA GLN A 46 -18.37 1.08 -7.05
C GLN A 46 -18.82 1.32 -5.60
N PRO A 47 -20.13 1.28 -5.28
CA PRO A 47 -20.67 1.63 -3.97
C PRO A 47 -20.07 0.85 -2.79
N ASP A 48 -19.74 -0.44 -3.00
CA ASP A 48 -19.30 -1.35 -1.94
C ASP A 48 -17.83 -1.81 -2.09
N ALA A 49 -17.02 -1.08 -2.84
CA ALA A 49 -15.64 -1.48 -3.14
C ALA A 49 -14.57 -0.65 -2.41
N ALA A 50 -14.93 0.09 -1.36
CA ALA A 50 -13.98 0.92 -0.61
C ALA A 50 -12.78 0.12 -0.08
N LEU A 51 -12.99 -1.11 0.43
CA LEU A 51 -11.91 -1.99 0.87
C LEU A 51 -10.97 -2.40 -0.27
N HIS A 52 -11.53 -2.69 -1.45
CA HIS A 52 -10.76 -3.08 -2.63
C HIS A 52 -9.95 -1.90 -3.17
N ALA A 53 -10.56 -0.72 -3.23
CA ALA A 53 -9.87 0.52 -3.56
C ALA A 53 -8.71 0.80 -2.59
N ALA A 54 -8.93 0.61 -1.28
CA ALA A 54 -7.89 0.81 -0.27
C ALA A 54 -6.72 -0.18 -0.41
N HIS A 55 -6.98 -1.44 -0.79
CA HIS A 55 -5.90 -2.38 -1.12
C HIS A 55 -5.09 -1.93 -2.33
N VAL A 56 -5.75 -1.50 -3.41
CA VAL A 56 -5.04 -0.95 -4.59
C VAL A 56 -4.19 0.26 -4.19
N GLU A 57 -4.74 1.17 -3.40
CA GLU A 57 -4.03 2.37 -2.95
C GLU A 57 -2.88 2.07 -2.00
N MET A 58 -2.97 1.01 -1.19
CA MET A 58 -1.84 0.51 -0.39
C MET A 58 -0.68 0.06 -1.27
N HIS A 59 -0.95 -0.64 -2.39
CA HIS A 59 0.09 -1.02 -3.35
C HIS A 59 0.67 0.20 -4.09
N LEU A 60 -0.16 1.18 -4.45
CA LEU A 60 0.31 2.45 -5.00
C LEU A 60 1.18 3.21 -3.99
N ALA A 61 0.85 3.17 -2.70
CA ALA A 61 1.64 3.78 -1.63
C ALA A 61 3.01 3.10 -1.48
N ALA A 62 3.04 1.77 -1.50
CA ALA A 62 4.26 0.97 -1.47
C ALA A 62 5.18 1.26 -2.67
N HIS A 63 4.59 1.39 -3.87
CA HIS A 63 5.35 1.76 -5.06
C HIS A 63 5.88 3.20 -5.00
N ALA A 64 5.05 4.15 -4.54
CA ALA A 64 5.49 5.53 -4.33
C ALA A 64 6.62 5.62 -3.29
N LEU A 65 6.55 4.81 -2.22
CA LEU A 65 7.61 4.70 -1.23
C LEU A 65 8.91 4.20 -1.86
N ALA A 66 8.84 3.15 -2.70
CA ALA A 66 10.01 2.61 -3.39
C ALA A 66 10.67 3.61 -4.36
N LEU A 67 9.87 4.48 -4.98
CA LEU A 67 10.37 5.57 -5.83
C LEU A 67 10.83 6.81 -5.05
N GLY A 68 10.85 6.77 -3.71
CA GLY A 68 11.18 7.91 -2.86
C GLY A 68 10.17 9.06 -2.90
N ARG A 69 8.96 8.83 -3.42
CA ARG A 69 7.85 9.82 -3.47
C ARG A 69 7.12 9.84 -2.13
N LEU A 70 7.83 10.25 -1.08
CA LEU A 70 7.40 10.13 0.32
C LEU A 70 6.07 10.83 0.62
N GLU A 71 5.85 12.02 0.08
CA GLU A 71 4.59 12.76 0.25
C GLU A 71 3.40 11.98 -0.34
N THR A 72 3.57 11.43 -1.55
CA THR A 72 2.53 10.64 -2.21
C THR A 72 2.25 9.35 -1.43
N ALA A 73 3.30 8.64 -1.00
CA ALA A 73 3.19 7.44 -0.18
C ALA A 73 2.46 7.72 1.14
N GLY A 74 2.85 8.78 1.84
CA GLY A 74 2.24 9.20 3.10
C GLY A 74 0.76 9.57 2.95
N ARG A 75 0.42 10.33 1.91
CA ARG A 75 -0.98 10.71 1.61
C ARG A 75 -1.85 9.51 1.25
N LEU A 76 -1.34 8.57 0.46
CA LEU A 76 -2.03 7.32 0.13
C LEU A 76 -2.24 6.44 1.37
N ALA A 77 -1.20 6.30 2.19
CA ALA A 77 -1.29 5.53 3.43
C ALA A 77 -2.32 6.13 4.40
N ALA A 78 -2.19 7.43 4.69
CA ALA A 78 -3.01 8.11 5.69
C ALA A 78 -4.51 8.06 5.40
N ARG A 79 -4.92 8.35 4.16
CA ARG A 79 -6.35 8.41 3.81
C ARG A 79 -7.06 7.05 3.85
N ASN A 80 -6.32 5.94 3.80
CA ASN A 80 -6.87 4.60 3.80
C ASN A 80 -6.86 3.92 5.17
N LEU A 81 -6.21 4.52 6.18
CA LEU A 81 -6.16 3.96 7.54
C LEU A 81 -7.58 3.76 8.11
N ASP A 82 -8.43 4.78 7.99
CA ASP A 82 -9.78 4.71 8.54
C ASP A 82 -10.66 3.71 7.77
N ILE A 83 -10.45 3.56 6.46
CA ILE A 83 -11.15 2.54 5.67
C ILE A 83 -10.75 1.15 6.18
N ALA A 84 -9.44 0.89 6.29
CA ALA A 84 -8.94 -0.40 6.77
C ALA A 84 -9.45 -0.74 8.18
N ALA A 85 -9.52 0.26 9.07
CA ALA A 85 -10.07 0.11 10.42
C ALA A 85 -11.57 -0.19 10.41
N ARG A 86 -12.39 0.60 9.67
CA ARG A 86 -13.85 0.41 9.61
C ARG A 86 -14.26 -0.89 8.94
N THR A 87 -13.44 -1.41 8.02
CA THR A 87 -13.67 -2.70 7.37
C THR A 87 -12.98 -3.85 8.09
N GLU A 88 -12.42 -3.61 9.27
CA GLU A 88 -11.76 -4.62 10.12
C GLU A 88 -10.63 -5.39 9.43
N SER A 89 -9.98 -4.76 8.43
CA SER A 89 -8.92 -5.38 7.66
C SER A 89 -7.58 -5.14 8.35
N ALA A 90 -7.26 -5.96 9.35
CA ALA A 90 -6.05 -5.83 10.14
C ALA A 90 -4.75 -5.90 9.30
N GLY A 91 -4.71 -6.74 8.26
CA GLY A 91 -3.52 -6.87 7.41
C GLY A 91 -3.28 -5.63 6.52
N LEU A 92 -4.37 -5.04 6.02
CA LEU A 92 -4.31 -3.78 5.29
C LEU A 92 -3.89 -2.64 6.22
N LEU A 93 -4.52 -2.54 7.40
CA LEU A 93 -4.20 -1.54 8.41
C LEU A 93 -2.72 -1.60 8.81
N ALA A 94 -2.23 -2.79 9.12
CA ALA A 94 -0.82 -3.01 9.43
C ALA A 94 0.10 -2.55 8.29
N SER A 95 -0.18 -2.95 7.05
CA SER A 95 0.65 -2.57 5.89
C SER A 95 0.67 -1.05 5.67
N LEU A 96 -0.48 -0.38 5.79
CA LEU A 96 -0.58 1.08 5.68
C LEU A 96 0.20 1.80 6.79
N MET A 97 0.13 1.29 8.03
CA MET A 97 0.90 1.82 9.16
C MET A 97 2.40 1.64 8.96
N MET A 98 2.85 0.47 8.47
CA MET A 98 4.25 0.22 8.16
C MET A 98 4.78 1.18 7.09
N ILE A 99 4.02 1.39 6.01
CA ILE A 99 4.36 2.40 4.97
C ILE A 99 4.44 3.80 5.60
N ARG A 100 3.49 4.17 6.45
CA ARG A 100 3.50 5.47 7.15
C ARG A 100 4.70 5.61 8.07
N ALA A 101 5.11 4.56 8.77
CA ALA A 101 6.31 4.57 9.60
C ALA A 101 7.57 4.84 8.76
N GLU A 102 7.72 4.20 7.60
CA GLU A 102 8.85 4.44 6.70
C GLU A 102 8.88 5.86 6.11
N VAL A 103 7.71 6.45 5.86
CA VAL A 103 7.57 7.86 5.48
C VAL A 103 7.97 8.79 6.63
N LEU A 104 7.48 8.54 7.84
CA LEU A 104 7.82 9.34 9.04
C LEU A 104 9.32 9.31 9.32
N GLU A 105 9.95 8.14 9.20
CA GLU A 105 11.40 7.99 9.40
C GLU A 105 12.18 8.88 8.42
N ARG A 106 11.83 8.82 7.13
CA ARG A 106 12.52 9.56 6.06
C ARG A 106 12.18 11.04 6.00
N THR A 107 11.11 11.45 6.66
CA THR A 107 10.70 12.87 6.77
C THR A 107 11.16 13.50 8.09
N GLY A 108 12.09 12.86 8.81
CA GLY A 108 12.71 13.43 10.01
C GLY A 108 11.87 13.30 11.29
N ARG A 109 10.92 12.36 11.33
CA ARG A 109 10.02 12.10 12.48
C ARG A 109 10.25 10.69 13.07
N PRO A 110 11.48 10.33 13.49
CA PRO A 110 11.83 8.97 13.85
C PRO A 110 11.14 8.48 15.14
N ALA A 111 10.82 9.37 16.08
CA ALA A 111 10.07 9.00 17.29
C ALA A 111 8.65 8.53 16.97
N GLU A 112 7.96 9.25 16.09
CA GLU A 112 6.62 8.88 15.63
C GLU A 112 6.66 7.63 14.73
N ALA A 113 7.69 7.51 13.89
CA ALA A 113 7.90 6.32 13.08
C ALA A 113 8.00 5.06 13.95
N ARG A 114 8.76 5.11 15.04
CA ARG A 114 8.87 4.00 16.00
C ARG A 114 7.54 3.65 16.66
N ALA A 115 6.76 4.63 17.08
CA ALA A 115 5.44 4.40 17.68
C ALA A 115 4.49 3.71 16.69
N VAL A 116 4.34 4.26 15.48
CA VAL A 116 3.48 3.68 14.44
C VAL A 116 3.96 2.28 14.03
N ARG A 117 5.27 2.06 13.96
CA ARG A 117 5.86 0.75 13.66
C ARG A 117 5.50 -0.28 14.74
N LEU A 118 5.57 0.08 16.02
CA LEU A 118 5.20 -0.80 17.12
C LEU A 118 3.71 -1.17 17.06
N ASP A 119 2.83 -0.18 16.87
CA ASP A 119 1.39 -0.43 16.78
C ASP A 119 1.04 -1.32 15.58
N SER A 120 1.74 -1.15 14.45
CA SER A 120 1.53 -1.96 13.25
C SER A 120 1.80 -3.45 13.46
N LEU A 121 2.71 -3.81 14.37
CA LEU A 121 3.06 -5.20 14.65
C LEU A 121 1.92 -5.94 15.36
N GLY A 122 1.15 -5.27 16.21
CA GLY A 122 -0.03 -5.85 16.86
C GLY A 122 -1.09 -6.25 15.83
N TRP A 123 -1.43 -5.33 14.92
CA TRP A 123 -2.35 -5.59 13.81
C TRP A 123 -1.82 -6.67 12.86
N ALA A 124 -0.52 -6.63 12.53
CA ALA A 124 0.10 -7.63 11.66
C ALA A 124 0.07 -9.03 12.28
N ARG A 125 0.33 -9.15 13.59
CA ARG A 125 0.25 -10.43 14.30
C ARG A 125 -1.16 -11.00 14.25
N TYR A 126 -2.18 -10.17 14.43
CA TYR A 126 -3.58 -10.59 14.32
C TYR A 126 -3.90 -11.09 12.91
N ALA A 127 -3.47 -10.37 11.86
CA ALA A 127 -3.75 -10.74 10.48
C ALA A 127 -2.97 -11.94 9.96
N LEU A 128 -1.70 -12.09 10.37
CA LEU A 128 -0.76 -13.08 9.81
C LEU A 128 -0.52 -14.28 10.74
N GLY A 129 -1.07 -14.26 11.95
CA GLY A 129 -1.06 -15.38 12.89
C GLY A 129 0.24 -15.61 13.65
N SER A 130 1.32 -14.84 13.42
CA SER A 130 2.56 -14.96 14.20
C SER A 130 3.41 -13.69 14.22
N ASP A 131 4.20 -13.52 15.28
CA ASP A 131 5.19 -12.44 15.39
C ASP A 131 6.27 -12.51 14.31
N ARG A 132 6.63 -13.73 13.90
CA ARG A 132 7.60 -13.95 12.83
C ARG A 132 7.07 -13.39 11.51
N ALA A 133 5.85 -13.77 11.12
CA ALA A 133 5.22 -13.28 9.90
C ALA A 133 5.00 -11.76 9.94
N ALA A 134 4.63 -11.21 11.11
CA ALA A 134 4.51 -9.76 11.31
C ALA A 134 5.85 -9.02 11.06
N ARG A 135 6.96 -9.55 11.59
CA ARG A 135 8.29 -8.98 11.39
C ARG A 135 8.80 -9.16 9.96
N GLU A 136 8.53 -10.29 9.33
CA GLU A 136 8.84 -10.52 7.91
C GLU A 136 8.12 -9.48 7.03
N ARG A 137 6.82 -9.28 7.26
CA ARG A 137 6.05 -8.26 6.55
C ARG A 137 6.57 -6.84 6.77
N LEU A 138 6.93 -6.50 8.01
CA LEU A 138 7.57 -5.22 8.32
C LEU A 138 8.89 -5.05 7.57
N ALA A 139 9.73 -6.09 7.54
CA ALA A 139 11.01 -6.08 6.84
C ALA A 139 10.84 -5.95 5.32
N GLU A 140 9.86 -6.62 4.72
CA GLU A 140 9.52 -6.47 3.30
C GLU A 140 9.20 -5.01 2.96
N ILE A 141 8.34 -4.36 3.75
CA ILE A 141 7.95 -2.96 3.50
C ILE A 141 9.13 -2.01 3.72
N ALA A 142 9.94 -2.25 4.76
CA ALA A 142 11.14 -1.46 5.02
C ALA A 142 12.15 -1.58 3.86
N ALA A 143 12.29 -2.77 3.27
CA ALA A 143 13.19 -3.02 2.13
C ALA A 143 12.76 -2.31 0.83
N LEU A 144 11.49 -1.93 0.70
CA LEU A 144 11.03 -1.12 -0.44
C LEU A 144 11.62 0.29 -0.39
N ALA A 145 11.75 0.85 0.81
CA ALA A 145 11.97 2.27 0.96
C ALA A 145 13.44 2.65 0.67
N PRO A 146 13.70 3.81 0.03
CA PRO A 146 15.05 4.19 -0.35
C PRO A 146 15.96 4.32 0.89
N PRO A 147 17.28 4.24 0.74
CA PRO A 147 18.20 4.48 1.84
C PRO A 147 17.89 5.82 2.52
N LEU A 148 18.01 5.88 3.85
CA LEU A 148 17.99 7.16 4.55
C LEU A 148 19.10 8.03 3.95
N GLN A 149 18.75 9.23 3.51
CA GLN A 149 19.75 10.25 3.19
C GLN A 149 20.51 10.51 4.49
N ARG A 150 21.69 9.90 4.63
CA ARG A 150 22.61 10.29 5.69
C ARG A 150 22.96 11.73 5.37
N ALA A 151 22.70 12.64 6.30
CA ALA A 151 23.31 13.95 6.23
C ALA A 151 24.81 13.70 6.09
N GLU A 152 25.36 13.96 4.91
CA GLU A 152 26.79 14.12 4.76
C GLU A 152 27.15 15.27 5.68
N ALA A 153 27.71 14.93 6.83
CA ALA A 153 28.28 15.90 7.74
C ALA A 153 29.54 16.43 7.06
N GLU A 154 29.40 17.59 6.42
CA GLU A 154 30.52 18.49 6.10
C GLU A 154 31.08 19.12 7.38
#